data_AF-A0AAD5IZS4-F1
#
_entry.id   AF-A0AAD5IZS4-F1
#
_cell.length_a   1.000
_cell.length_b   1.000
_cell.length_c   1.000
_cell.angle_alpha   90.00
_cell.angle_beta   90.00
_cell.angle_gamma   90.00
#
_symmetry.space_group_name_H-M   'P 1'
#
loop_
_entity.id
_entity.type
_entity.pdbx_description
1 polymer ?
#
loop_
_entity_poly.entity_id
_entity_poly.type
_entity_poly.pdbx_seq_one_letter_code
_entity_poly.pdbx_strand_id
1 'polypeptide(L)'
;MIHMQLYRGLMEVRGSSENVMCKFFPLTLKGISLKWFKKLKPSSIQNYSQMCREFIIRFKGARPLEIKPNVLRDVKQGESETLKEYVERIHK
;
A
#
# COMPACT_ATOMS: atom_id res chain seq x y z
N MET A 1 -2.36 -2.15 -8.54
CA MET A 1 -3.67 -2.28 -9.25
C MET A 1 -4.66 -3.16 -8.50
N ILE A 2 -4.30 -4.38 -8.06
CA ILE A 2 -5.21 -5.30 -7.35
C ILE A 2 -5.92 -4.64 -6.14
N HIS A 3 -5.20 -3.87 -5.33
CA HIS A 3 -5.80 -3.15 -4.19
C HIS A 3 -7.01 -2.28 -4.58
N MET A 4 -6.92 -1.54 -5.69
CA MET A 4 -8.00 -0.67 -6.16
C MET A 4 -9.23 -1.45 -6.61
N GLN A 5 -9.02 -2.59 -7.27
CA GLN A 5 -10.11 -3.45 -7.74
C GLN A 5 -10.85 -4.10 -6.56
N LEU A 6 -10.10 -4.63 -5.58
CA LEU A 6 -10.68 -5.21 -4.37
C LEU A 6 -11.44 -4.16 -3.56
N TYR A 7 -10.85 -2.98 -3.38
CA TYR A 7 -11.51 -1.88 -2.68
C TYR A 7 -12.81 -1.47 -3.37
N ARG A 8 -12.80 -1.34 -4.70
CA ARG A 8 -13.98 -0.98 -5.48
C ARG A 8 -15.12 -1.97 -5.28
N GLY A 9 -14.87 -3.26 -5.52
CA GLY A 9 -15.91 -4.29 -5.37
C GLY A 9 -16.46 -4.35 -3.94
N LEU A 10 -15.58 -4.18 -2.95
CA LEU A 10 -15.96 -4.15 -1.53
C LEU A 10 -16.89 -2.97 -1.19
N MET A 11 -16.65 -1.80 -1.77
CA MET A 11 -17.48 -0.61 -1.55
C MET A 11 -18.79 -0.65 -2.35
N GLU A 12 -18.78 -1.25 -3.54
CA GLU A 12 -19.97 -1.50 -4.35
C GLU A 12 -20.93 -2.47 -3.65
N VAL A 13 -20.43 -3.57 -3.07
CA VAL A 13 -21.24 -4.49 -2.25
C VAL A 13 -21.87 -3.80 -1.03
N ARG A 14 -21.19 -2.78 -0.47
CA ARG A 14 -21.72 -1.97 0.62
C ARG A 14 -22.66 -0.84 0.18
N GLY A 15 -22.93 -0.69 -1.12
CA GLY A 15 -23.76 0.39 -1.65
C GLY A 15 -23.20 1.79 -1.35
N SER A 16 -21.89 1.93 -1.22
CA SER A 16 -21.25 3.20 -0.86
C SER A 16 -21.22 4.17 -2.04
N SER A 17 -21.46 5.46 -1.80
CA SER A 17 -21.26 6.50 -2.81
C SER A 17 -19.79 6.79 -3.04
N GLU A 18 -19.43 7.34 -4.20
CA GLU A 18 -18.04 7.69 -4.53
C GLU A 18 -17.39 8.61 -3.49
N ASN A 19 -18.16 9.54 -2.92
CA ASN A 19 -17.69 10.43 -1.85
C ASN A 19 -17.30 9.65 -0.58
N VAL A 20 -18.09 8.63 -0.23
CA VAL A 20 -17.76 7.72 0.87
C VAL A 20 -16.52 6.90 0.52
N MET A 21 -16.45 6.38 -0.72
CA MET A 21 -15.27 5.64 -1.17
C MET A 21 -13.97 6.47 -1.05
N CYS A 22 -13.98 7.75 -1.42
CA CYS A 22 -12.81 8.62 -1.25
C CYS A 22 -12.41 8.82 0.22
N LYS A 23 -13.40 8.97 1.11
CA LYS A 23 -13.15 9.20 2.55
C LYS A 23 -12.59 7.97 3.26
N PHE A 24 -13.03 6.77 2.87
CA PHE A 24 -12.60 5.52 3.49
C PHE A 24 -11.31 4.96 2.91
N PHE A 25 -10.95 5.33 1.68
CA PHE A 25 -9.76 4.79 1.00
C PHE A 25 -8.46 4.96 1.81
N PRO A 26 -8.18 6.08 2.50
CA PRO A 26 -6.96 6.22 3.30
C PRO A 26 -6.84 5.20 4.42
N LEU A 27 -7.97 4.67 4.92
CA LEU A 27 -7.99 3.67 6.00
C LEU A 27 -7.46 2.31 5.54
N THR A 28 -7.43 2.05 4.24
CA THR A 28 -6.89 0.82 3.66
C THR A 28 -5.39 0.90 3.37
N LEU A 29 -4.80 2.09 3.50
CA LEU A 29 -3.41 2.37 3.16
C LEU A 29 -2.48 2.20 4.36
N LYS A 30 -1.23 1.78 4.10
CA LYS A 30 -0.17 1.62 5.11
C LYS A 30 1.16 2.17 4.60
N GLY A 31 2.06 2.49 5.53
CA GLY A 31 3.44 2.89 5.23
C GLY A 31 3.54 4.07 4.26
N ILE A 32 4.26 3.87 3.14
CA ILE A 32 4.53 4.90 2.13
C ILE A 32 3.24 5.40 1.46
N SER A 33 2.27 4.51 1.23
CA SER A 33 1.00 4.88 0.59
C SER A 33 0.16 5.82 1.45
N LEU A 34 0.05 5.55 2.75
CA LEU A 34 -0.65 6.42 3.68
C LEU A 34 0.07 7.77 3.87
N LYS A 35 1.41 7.74 3.98
CA LYS A 35 2.21 8.97 4.08
C LYS A 35 2.05 9.87 2.85
N TRP A 36 2.00 9.28 1.66
CA TRP A 36 1.72 10.02 0.43
C TRP A 36 0.32 10.63 0.45
N PHE A 37 -0.71 9.84 0.81
CA PHE A 37 -2.08 10.32 0.83
C PHE A 37 -2.26 11.52 1.77
N LYS A 38 -1.66 11.46 2.97
CA LYS A 38 -1.69 12.57 3.95
C LYS A 38 -1.00 13.86 3.49
N LYS A 39 -0.14 13.79 2.47
CA LYS A 39 0.56 14.96 1.89
C LYS A 39 -0.19 15.61 0.74
N LEU A 40 -1.30 15.01 0.28
CA LEU A 40 -2.13 15.61 -0.75
C LEU A 40 -2.73 16.92 -0.23
N LYS A 41 -2.80 17.93 -1.11
CA LYS A 41 -3.44 19.20 -0.75
C LYS A 41 -4.92 18.94 -0.41
N PRO A 42 -5.50 19.64 0.56
CA PRO A 42 -6.94 19.59 0.80
C PRO A 42 -7.71 19.82 -0.50
N SER A 43 -8.78 19.06 -0.72
CA SER A 43 -9.63 19.16 -1.92
C SER A 43 -8.92 18.90 -3.26
N SER A 44 -7.72 18.29 -3.26
CA SER A 44 -7.05 17.89 -4.51
C SER A 44 -7.70 16.68 -5.19
N ILE A 45 -8.47 15.90 -4.44
CA ILE A 45 -9.27 14.76 -4.94
C ILE A 45 -10.74 15.16 -4.87
N GLN A 46 -11.38 15.28 -6.04
CA GLN A 46 -12.78 15.68 -6.18
C GLN A 46 -13.74 14.49 -6.28
N ASN A 47 -13.26 13.36 -6.80
CA ASN A 47 -14.07 12.16 -7.01
C ASN A 47 -13.21 10.88 -6.99
N TYR A 48 -13.90 9.74 -7.00
CA TYR A 48 -13.26 8.44 -6.91
C TYR A 48 -12.34 8.17 -8.11
N SER A 49 -12.74 8.55 -9.31
CA SER A 49 -11.93 8.40 -10.53
C SER A 49 -10.60 9.16 -10.45
N GLN A 50 -10.62 10.40 -9.96
CA GLN A 50 -9.41 11.19 -9.77
C GLN A 50 -8.48 10.56 -8.71
N MET A 51 -9.04 10.10 -7.58
CA MET A 51 -8.28 9.37 -6.57
C MET A 51 -7.59 8.15 -7.15
N CYS A 52 -8.32 7.34 -7.92
CA CYS A 52 -7.79 6.15 -8.58
C CYS A 52 -6.62 6.51 -9.49
N ARG A 53 -6.78 7.56 -10.30
CA ARG A 53 -5.76 8.03 -11.25
C ARG A 53 -4.48 8.46 -10.53
N GLU A 54 -4.60 9.32 -9.52
CA GLU A 54 -3.45 9.81 -8.73
C GLU A 54 -2.74 8.65 -8.03
N PHE A 55 -3.48 7.72 -7.45
CA PHE A 55 -2.92 6.53 -6.81
C PHE A 55 -2.17 5.66 -7.82
N ILE A 56 -2.76 5.42 -9.00
CA ILE A 56 -2.12 4.64 -10.06
C ILE A 56 -0.87 5.34 -10.58
N ILE A 57 -0.91 6.64 -10.85
CA ILE A 57 0.25 7.41 -11.31
C ILE A 57 1.39 7.31 -10.29
N ARG A 58 1.07 7.50 -9.00
CA ARG A 58 2.07 7.49 -7.93
C ARG A 58 2.70 6.13 -7.70
N PHE A 59 1.90 5.07 -7.76
CA PHE A 59 2.32 3.70 -7.44
C PHE A 59 2.39 2.80 -8.68
N LYS A 60 2.52 3.39 -9.88
CA LYS A 60 2.74 2.66 -11.11
C LYS A 60 4.06 1.90 -11.01
N GLY A 61 4.02 0.58 -11.10
CA GLY A 61 5.21 -0.26 -10.93
C GLY A 61 5.62 -0.56 -9.48
N ALA A 62 4.82 -0.13 -8.48
CA ALA A 62 4.96 -0.65 -7.13
C ALA A 62 4.65 -2.16 -7.16
N ARG A 63 5.70 -2.97 -7.13
CA ARG A 63 5.57 -4.42 -6.99
C ARG A 63 5.12 -4.69 -5.56
N PRO A 64 4.09 -5.53 -5.32
CA PRO A 64 3.95 -6.17 -4.02
C PRO A 64 5.34 -6.71 -3.66
N LEU A 65 5.79 -6.50 -2.41
CA LEU A 65 6.92 -7.28 -1.94
C LEU A 65 6.50 -8.74 -2.08
N GLU A 66 6.97 -9.42 -3.12
CA GLU A 66 7.04 -10.86 -3.13
C GLU A 66 8.04 -11.21 -2.04
N ILE A 67 7.58 -11.28 -0.80
CA ILE A 67 8.26 -12.08 0.21
C ILE A 67 8.06 -13.51 -0.28
N LYS A 68 8.89 -13.95 -1.23
CA LYS A 68 8.89 -15.34 -1.66
C LYS A 68 9.11 -16.16 -0.39
N PRO A 69 8.32 -17.20 -0.11
CA PRO A 69 8.56 -18.09 1.03
C PRO A 69 10.02 -18.58 1.07
N ASN A 70 10.62 -18.73 -0.11
CA ASN A 70 11.99 -19.15 -0.33
C ASN A 70 13.03 -18.14 0.18
N VAL A 71 12.72 -16.83 0.21
CA VAL A 71 13.61 -15.81 0.78
C VAL A 71 13.75 -16.00 2.28
N LEU A 72 12.70 -16.44 2.99
CA LEU A 72 12.80 -16.76 4.41
C LEU A 72 13.53 -18.09 4.68
N ARG A 73 13.58 -18.99 3.69
CA ARG A 73 14.22 -20.31 3.83
C ARG A 73 15.75 -20.24 3.77
N ASP A 74 16.27 -19.29 2.99
CA ASP A 74 17.72 -19.08 2.79
C ASP A 74 18.29 -17.93 3.62
N VAL A 75 17.44 -17.22 4.37
CA VAL A 75 17.86 -16.14 5.26
C VAL A 75 18.13 -16.71 6.65
N LYS A 76 19.40 -16.92 6.94
CA LYS A 76 19.91 -17.23 8.29
C LYS A 76 20.73 -16.04 8.81
N GLN A 77 20.80 -15.93 10.13
CA GLN A 77 21.76 -15.04 10.77
C GLN A 77 23.17 -15.57 10.46
N GLY A 78 24.07 -14.71 9.97
CA GLY A 78 25.47 -15.09 9.77
C GLY A 78 26.15 -15.36 11.12
N GLU A 79 27.15 -16.25 11.14
CA GLU A 79 27.86 -16.60 12.39
C GLU A 79 28.51 -15.38 13.08
N SER A 80 28.89 -14.37 12.30
CA SER A 80 29.47 -13.12 12.78
C SER A 80 28.48 -11.95 12.80
N GLU A 81 27.22 -12.17 12.43
CA GLU A 81 26.18 -11.14 12.37
C GLU A 81 25.49 -11.04 13.73
N THR A 82 25.35 -9.85 14.29
CA THR A 82 24.53 -9.65 15.49
C THR A 82 23.04 -9.76 15.15
N LEU A 83 22.22 -10.12 16.14
CA LEU A 83 20.77 -10.20 15.95
C LEU A 83 20.16 -8.87 15.45
N LYS A 84 20.73 -7.74 15.88
CA LYS A 84 20.30 -6.41 15.46
C LYS A 84 20.56 -6.18 13.97
N GLU A 85 21.78 -6.49 13.50
CA GLU A 85 22.16 -6.37 12.09
C GLU A 85 21.33 -7.29 11.20
N TYR A 86 21.07 -8.51 11.66
CA TYR A 86 20.17 -9.45 10.99
C TYR A 86 18.77 -8.84 10.81
N VAL A 87 18.15 -8.36 11.90
CA VAL A 87 16.82 -7.74 11.87
C VAL A 87 16.81 -6.52 10.96
N GLU A 88 17.83 -5.67 11.00
CA GLU A 88 17.94 -4.49 10.12
C GLU A 88 18.08 -4.88 8.63
N ARG A 89 18.79 -5.97 8.31
CA ARG A 89 18.95 -6.49 6.95
C ARG A 89 17.65 -7.05 6.37
N ILE A 90 16.83 -7.73 7.19
CA ILE A 90 15.59 -8.37 6.72
C ILE A 90 14.43 -7.38 6.60
N HIS A 91 14.44 -6.28 7.37
CA HIS A 91 13.38 -5.27 7.35
C HIS A 91 13.64 -4.09 6.39
N LYS A 92 14.67 -4.18 5.54
CA LYS A 92 15.01 -3.18 4.52
C LYS A 92 14.24 -3.40 3.22
#